data_AF-A0A1U9NN97-F1
#
_entry.id   AF-A0A1U9NN97-F1
#
_cell.length_a   1.000
_cell.length_b   1.000
_cell.length_c   1.000
_cell.angle_alpha   90.00
_cell.angle_beta   90.00
_cell.angle_gamma   90.00
#
_symmetry.space_group_name_H-M   'P 1'
#
loop_
_entity.id
_entity.type
_entity.pdbx_description
1 polymer ?
#
loop_
_entity_poly.entity_id
_entity_poly.type
_entity_poly.pdbx_seq_one_letter_code
_entity_poly.pdbx_strand_id
1 'polypeptide(L)'
;MKKVCVCLFAICLLFTASQVLAGPITIDADMSDWTGSGIVDLGTQAAPAEGESYTLKATADASNVYFGMDRSTTERYLDDIGWDTDSFFMAFDVDGVAGSGAISDGYGRVNFGGTYLPDFFIYFAGGPHWYETSSWNGSGMDWLGWTQDGAVYGNPGWGDDDEFALNPAAIGGEDDELRVWAWMTREGNGWVEAAWGFEAGDAPTAGDGLAVTVPEPATMALLGLGSLAVLRRKK
;
A
#
# COMPACT_ATOMS: atom_id res chain seq x y z
N MET A 1 15.51 31.00 -7.17
CA MET A 1 15.98 29.84 -7.95
C MET A 1 15.57 28.57 -7.22
N LYS A 2 14.39 28.02 -7.53
CA LYS A 2 13.92 26.76 -6.93
C LYS A 2 14.39 25.61 -7.82
N LYS A 3 15.21 24.72 -7.26
CA LYS A 3 15.51 23.42 -7.86
C LYS A 3 14.28 22.55 -7.63
N VAL A 4 13.46 22.39 -8.67
CA VAL A 4 12.45 21.34 -8.73
C VAL A 4 13.21 20.10 -9.19
N CYS A 5 13.52 19.19 -8.26
CA CYS A 5 14.14 17.92 -8.61
C CYS A 5 13.08 16.98 -9.20
N VAL A 6 13.28 16.70 -10.48
CA VAL A 6 12.62 15.71 -11.32
C VAL A 6 12.72 14.32 -10.67
N CYS A 7 11.61 13.78 -10.16
CA CYS A 7 11.48 12.36 -9.80
C CYS A 7 10.08 11.76 -10.11
N LEU A 8 9.15 12.50 -10.73
CA LEU A 8 7.74 12.06 -10.84
C LEU A 8 7.37 11.30 -12.12
N PHE A 9 8.31 10.62 -12.80
CA PHE A 9 8.05 9.97 -14.09
C PHE A 9 8.60 8.53 -14.23
N ALA A 10 8.92 7.87 -13.12
CA ALA A 10 9.59 6.56 -13.14
C ALA A 10 8.72 5.36 -12.69
N ILE A 11 7.45 5.55 -12.32
CA ILE A 11 6.56 4.43 -11.94
C ILE A 11 5.84 3.83 -13.18
N CYS A 12 5.70 4.59 -14.27
CA CYS A 12 4.89 4.21 -15.43
C CYS A 12 5.50 3.20 -16.42
N LEU A 13 6.75 2.72 -16.22
CA LEU A 13 7.46 1.91 -17.23
C LEU A 13 8.14 0.62 -16.71
N LEU A 14 8.03 0.30 -15.42
CA LEU A 14 8.76 -0.84 -14.83
C LEU A 14 7.99 -2.17 -14.80
N PHE A 15 6.69 -2.18 -15.09
CA PHE A 15 5.93 -3.43 -15.20
C PHE A 15 6.02 -4.11 -16.57
N THR A 16 6.43 -3.42 -17.65
CA THR A 16 6.26 -3.96 -19.01
C THR A 16 7.51 -4.54 -19.68
N ALA A 17 8.74 -4.36 -19.14
CA ALA A 17 9.95 -4.73 -19.89
C ALA A 17 10.96 -5.66 -19.20
N SER A 18 10.88 -5.93 -17.89
CA SER A 18 11.81 -6.86 -17.23
C SER A 18 11.34 -7.31 -15.85
N GLN A 19 10.15 -7.90 -15.75
CA GLN A 19 9.71 -8.52 -14.49
C GLN A 19 10.34 -9.90 -14.37
N VAL A 20 11.55 -9.95 -13.80
CA VAL A 20 11.85 -11.10 -12.94
C VAL A 20 10.90 -10.91 -11.77
N LEU A 21 9.84 -11.72 -11.71
CA LEU A 21 8.95 -11.79 -10.55
C LEU A 21 9.84 -11.82 -9.30
N ALA A 22 9.46 -11.05 -8.27
CA ALA A 22 10.11 -11.20 -6.99
C ALA A 22 10.11 -12.69 -6.59
N GLY A 23 11.06 -13.09 -5.74
CA GLY A 23 10.90 -14.37 -5.06
C GLY A 23 9.53 -14.45 -4.39
N PRO A 24 9.02 -15.65 -4.08
CA PRO A 24 7.78 -15.76 -3.33
C PRO A 24 7.92 -14.95 -2.03
N ILE A 25 6.99 -14.01 -1.80
CA ILE A 25 6.88 -13.30 -0.53
C ILE A 25 6.19 -14.22 0.47
N THR A 26 6.83 -14.40 1.61
CA THR A 26 6.27 -15.03 2.80
C THR A 26 5.69 -13.94 3.68
N ILE A 27 4.54 -14.20 4.30
CA ILE A 27 3.91 -13.26 5.25
C ILE A 27 4.20 -13.79 6.65
N ASP A 28 5.28 -13.33 7.25
CA ASP A 28 5.83 -13.81 8.52
C ASP A 28 6.52 -12.73 9.40
N ALA A 29 6.36 -11.45 9.07
CA ALA A 29 7.00 -10.30 9.72
C ALA A 29 8.55 -10.29 9.61
N ASP A 30 9.10 -10.93 8.58
CA ASP A 30 10.51 -10.84 8.23
C ASP A 30 10.68 -10.33 6.79
N MET A 31 11.06 -9.06 6.64
CA MET A 31 11.24 -8.48 5.31
C MET A 31 12.51 -8.94 4.58
N SER A 32 13.19 -10.01 5.00
CA SER A 32 14.41 -10.51 4.36
C SER A 32 14.20 -10.98 2.91
N ASP A 33 12.99 -11.39 2.53
CA ASP A 33 12.63 -11.76 1.16
C ASP A 33 12.15 -10.58 0.29
N TRP A 34 12.00 -9.37 0.86
CA TRP A 34 11.69 -8.11 0.18
C TRP A 34 12.91 -7.50 -0.52
N THR A 35 13.61 -8.33 -1.27
CA THR A 35 14.79 -7.96 -2.04
C THR A 35 14.68 -8.41 -3.49
N GLY A 36 15.46 -7.76 -4.37
CA GLY A 36 15.51 -8.10 -5.80
C GLY A 36 14.67 -7.19 -6.69
N SER A 37 14.70 -7.47 -7.98
CA SER A 37 14.20 -6.56 -9.03
C SER A 37 12.67 -6.52 -9.18
N GLY A 38 11.95 -7.45 -8.54
CA GLY A 38 10.48 -7.48 -8.53
C GLY A 38 9.85 -6.67 -7.40
N ILE A 39 10.66 -6.12 -6.49
CA ILE A 39 10.20 -5.29 -5.38
C ILE A 39 10.26 -3.82 -5.80
N VAL A 40 9.16 -3.10 -5.60
CA VAL A 40 9.07 -1.66 -5.80
C VAL A 40 9.20 -0.99 -4.44
N ASP A 41 10.24 -0.19 -4.26
CA ASP A 41 10.38 0.71 -3.11
C ASP A 41 9.54 1.96 -3.36
N LEU A 42 8.47 2.14 -2.57
CA LEU A 42 7.59 3.30 -2.65
C LEU A 42 8.15 4.52 -1.89
N GLY A 43 9.26 4.33 -1.18
CA GLY A 43 10.03 5.37 -0.52
C GLY A 43 9.98 5.31 1.00
N THR A 44 10.95 5.98 1.61
CA THR A 44 11.07 6.15 3.05
C THR A 44 10.55 7.52 3.47
N GLN A 45 9.72 7.54 4.51
CA GLN A 45 9.23 8.75 5.17
C GLN A 45 9.81 8.85 6.58
N ALA A 46 10.03 10.08 7.05
CA ALA A 46 10.45 10.29 8.44
C ALA A 46 9.29 9.98 9.39
N ALA A 47 9.59 9.30 10.49
CA ALA A 47 8.66 9.14 11.60
C ALA A 47 8.85 10.32 12.60
N PRO A 48 7.99 10.48 13.62
CA PRO A 48 8.03 11.66 14.49
C PRO A 48 9.32 11.87 15.27
N ALA A 49 10.00 10.81 15.71
CA ALA A 49 11.22 10.94 16.49
C ALA A 49 12.46 11.02 15.57
N GLU A 50 13.47 11.78 16.01
CA GLU A 50 14.67 12.01 15.22
C GLU A 50 15.41 10.69 14.93
N GLY A 51 15.64 10.40 13.66
CA GLY A 51 16.31 9.18 13.21
C GLY A 51 15.37 7.99 12.98
N GLU A 52 14.08 8.13 13.28
CA GLU A 52 13.05 7.13 12.98
C GLU A 52 12.45 7.33 11.58
N SER A 53 12.00 6.24 10.97
CA SER A 53 11.45 6.22 9.61
C SER A 53 10.54 5.04 9.34
N TYR A 54 9.73 5.20 8.30
CA TYR A 54 8.84 4.19 7.72
C TYR A 54 9.21 3.99 6.26
N THR A 55 9.44 2.76 5.81
CA THR A 55 9.70 2.44 4.40
C THR A 55 8.64 1.50 3.88
N LEU A 56 7.91 1.94 2.86
CA LEU A 56 6.87 1.14 2.22
C LEU A 56 7.40 0.52 0.94
N LYS A 57 7.20 -0.80 0.81
CA LYS A 57 7.52 -1.56 -0.40
C LYS A 57 6.29 -2.28 -0.91
N ALA A 58 6.26 -2.57 -2.21
CA ALA A 58 5.21 -3.32 -2.84
C ALA A 58 5.74 -4.33 -3.85
N THR A 59 5.03 -5.44 -4.02
CA THR A 59 5.21 -6.37 -5.14
C THR A 59 3.90 -7.07 -5.46
N ALA A 60 3.86 -7.90 -6.49
CA ALA A 60 2.65 -8.64 -6.85
C ALA A 60 3.01 -9.98 -7.50
N ASP A 61 2.11 -10.94 -7.36
CA ASP A 61 2.12 -12.17 -8.13
C ASP A 61 0.78 -12.36 -8.87
N ALA A 62 0.50 -13.59 -9.31
CA ALA A 62 -0.75 -13.88 -10.03
C ALA A 62 -2.00 -13.87 -9.15
N SER A 63 -1.85 -13.87 -7.82
CA SER A 63 -2.95 -14.03 -6.86
C SER A 63 -3.10 -12.83 -5.94
N ASN A 64 -2.00 -12.16 -5.58
CA ASN A 64 -2.00 -11.10 -4.59
C ASN A 64 -1.11 -9.91 -5.00
N VAL A 65 -1.47 -8.74 -4.47
CA VAL A 65 -0.56 -7.61 -4.28
C VAL A 65 -0.06 -7.67 -2.85
N TYR A 66 1.24 -7.49 -2.68
CA TYR A 66 1.92 -7.53 -1.41
C TYR A 66 2.39 -6.14 -1.03
N PHE A 67 2.22 -5.78 0.25
CA PHE A 67 2.80 -4.59 0.85
C PHE A 67 3.65 -4.96 2.06
N GLY A 68 4.80 -4.30 2.19
CA GLY A 68 5.74 -4.52 3.27
C GLY A 68 6.14 -3.18 3.86
N MET A 69 5.97 -3.04 5.18
CA MET A 69 6.30 -1.85 5.94
C MET A 69 7.49 -2.14 6.86
N ASP A 70 8.64 -1.56 6.53
CA ASP A 70 9.79 -1.55 7.43
C ASP A 70 9.68 -0.31 8.32
N ARG A 71 9.51 -0.57 9.60
CA ARG A 71 9.49 0.43 10.67
C ARG A 71 10.45 0.05 11.79
N SER A 72 11.47 -0.74 11.48
CA SER A 72 12.50 -1.25 12.42
C SER A 72 13.24 -0.17 13.21
N THR A 73 13.15 1.08 12.77
CA THR A 73 13.75 2.23 13.46
C THR A 73 12.86 2.84 14.55
N THR A 74 11.57 2.50 14.64
CA THR A 74 10.62 3.19 15.54
C THR A 74 10.43 2.55 16.90
N GLU A 75 10.83 1.27 17.06
CA GLU A 75 10.55 0.42 18.23
C GLU A 75 9.05 0.29 18.61
N ARG A 76 8.13 0.85 17.81
CA ARG A 76 6.67 0.76 18.00
C ARG A 76 6.13 -0.47 17.29
N TYR A 77 4.82 -0.67 17.31
CA TYR A 77 4.15 -1.70 16.49
C TYR A 77 2.78 -1.21 16.04
N LEU A 78 2.23 -1.85 15.00
CA LEU A 78 0.88 -1.55 14.52
C LEU A 78 -0.16 -2.07 15.52
N ASP A 79 -0.95 -1.16 16.07
CA ASP A 79 -2.03 -1.48 17.00
C ASP A 79 -3.02 -0.31 17.15
N ASP A 80 -4.07 -0.53 17.95
CA ASP A 80 -5.07 0.46 18.35
C ASP A 80 -4.96 0.84 19.84
N ILE A 81 -3.72 0.96 20.36
CA ILE A 81 -3.48 1.23 21.78
C ILE A 81 -2.67 2.53 21.96
N GLY A 82 -3.39 3.64 21.82
CA GLY A 82 -2.95 4.97 22.22
C GLY A 82 -1.72 5.48 21.46
N TRP A 83 -0.92 6.30 22.16
CA TRP A 83 0.17 7.08 21.55
C TRP A 83 1.46 6.30 21.29
N ASP A 84 1.51 5.06 21.76
CA ASP A 84 2.70 4.21 21.72
C ASP A 84 2.66 3.21 20.56
N THR A 85 1.55 3.16 19.82
CA THR A 85 1.36 2.26 18.69
C THR A 85 1.02 3.05 17.42
N ASP A 86 1.50 2.53 16.30
CA ASP A 86 1.26 3.10 14.99
C ASP A 86 -0.02 2.50 14.39
N SER A 87 -0.66 3.21 13.47
CA SER A 87 -1.77 2.72 12.66
C SER A 87 -1.46 3.00 11.20
N PHE A 88 -1.64 1.98 10.36
CA PHE A 88 -1.37 2.07 8.93
C PHE A 88 -2.66 2.00 8.14
N PHE A 89 -2.75 2.81 7.10
CA PHE A 89 -3.95 2.93 6.29
C PHE A 89 -3.60 2.96 4.82
N MET A 90 -4.48 2.37 4.02
CA MET A 90 -4.41 2.44 2.58
C MET A 90 -5.78 2.76 1.99
N ALA A 91 -5.77 3.48 0.88
CA ALA A 91 -6.95 3.81 0.11
C ALA A 91 -6.69 3.55 -1.37
N PHE A 92 -7.74 3.15 -2.08
CA PHE A 92 -7.68 2.73 -3.48
C PHE A 92 -8.83 3.34 -4.27
N ASP A 93 -8.52 3.99 -5.40
CA ASP A 93 -9.48 4.29 -6.48
C ASP A 93 -9.37 3.13 -7.45
N VAL A 94 -10.46 2.38 -7.60
CA VAL A 94 -10.46 1.06 -8.25
C VAL A 94 -11.26 1.03 -9.54
N ASP A 95 -12.08 2.07 -9.77
CA ASP A 95 -12.89 2.23 -10.97
C ASP A 95 -12.35 3.30 -11.94
N GLY A 96 -11.39 4.14 -11.52
CA GLY A 96 -10.84 5.20 -12.36
C GLY A 96 -11.89 6.23 -12.79
N VAL A 97 -13.02 6.35 -12.09
CA VAL A 97 -14.13 7.23 -12.46
C VAL A 97 -13.95 8.59 -11.81
N ALA A 98 -13.73 9.61 -12.65
CA ALA A 98 -13.54 10.98 -12.19
C ALA A 98 -14.68 11.47 -11.28
N GLY A 99 -14.34 11.84 -10.05
CA GLY A 99 -15.26 12.32 -9.01
C GLY A 99 -16.11 11.24 -8.34
N SER A 100 -15.89 9.96 -8.67
CA SER A 100 -16.36 8.82 -7.87
C SER A 100 -15.40 8.61 -6.70
N GLY A 101 -15.91 8.08 -5.58
CA GLY A 101 -15.14 7.80 -4.37
C GLY A 101 -15.35 8.78 -3.22
N ALA A 102 -14.72 8.47 -2.10
CA ALA A 102 -14.84 9.21 -0.85
C ALA A 102 -13.97 10.46 -0.81
N ILE A 103 -14.48 11.50 -0.15
CA ILE A 103 -13.74 12.75 0.11
C ILE A 103 -13.05 12.76 1.48
N SER A 104 -13.22 11.71 2.28
CA SER A 104 -12.51 11.53 3.55
C SER A 104 -12.29 10.06 3.88
N ASP A 105 -11.34 9.78 4.76
CA ASP A 105 -10.96 8.44 5.22
C ASP A 105 -11.91 7.82 6.26
N GLY A 106 -13.01 8.49 6.62
CA GLY A 106 -13.91 8.05 7.68
C GLY A 106 -13.42 8.32 9.11
N TYR A 107 -12.11 8.40 9.33
CA TYR A 107 -11.47 8.74 10.60
C TYR A 107 -11.21 10.25 10.78
N GLY A 108 -11.44 11.03 9.73
CA GLY A 108 -11.22 12.47 9.71
C GLY A 108 -9.74 12.86 9.72
N ARG A 109 -8.83 12.00 9.27
CA ARG A 109 -7.38 12.29 9.21
C ARG A 109 -6.96 12.77 7.84
N VAL A 110 -7.55 12.24 6.77
CA VAL A 110 -7.24 12.61 5.40
C VAL A 110 -8.49 13.13 4.70
N ASN A 111 -8.35 14.27 4.04
CA ASN A 111 -9.31 14.75 3.05
C ASN A 111 -8.82 14.35 1.66
N PHE A 112 -9.69 13.77 0.83
CA PHE A 112 -9.36 13.43 -0.54
C PHE A 112 -9.93 14.48 -1.50
N GLY A 113 -9.12 14.86 -2.47
CA GLY A 113 -9.48 15.75 -3.55
C GLY A 113 -8.74 15.39 -4.83
N GLY A 114 -8.94 16.18 -5.87
CA GLY A 114 -8.45 15.85 -7.21
C GLY A 114 -9.55 15.30 -8.09
N THR A 115 -9.13 14.57 -9.13
CA THR A 115 -9.99 13.95 -10.13
C THR A 115 -10.44 12.57 -9.68
N TYR A 116 -9.55 11.78 -9.10
CA TYR A 116 -9.79 10.39 -8.70
C TYR A 116 -9.82 10.30 -7.19
N LEU A 117 -10.81 9.59 -6.63
CA LEU A 117 -11.01 9.52 -5.18
C LEU A 117 -11.15 8.06 -4.74
N PRO A 118 -10.82 7.70 -3.49
CA PRO A 118 -10.83 6.31 -3.09
C PRO A 118 -12.23 5.68 -3.08
N ASP A 119 -12.33 4.49 -3.65
CA ASP A 119 -13.48 3.59 -3.58
C ASP A 119 -13.33 2.51 -2.51
N PHE A 120 -12.11 2.22 -2.07
CA PHE A 120 -11.85 1.17 -1.11
C PHE A 120 -10.81 1.60 -0.08
N PHE A 121 -11.03 1.26 1.18
CA PHE A 121 -10.09 1.52 2.27
C PHE A 121 -9.74 0.25 3.02
N ILE A 122 -8.51 0.22 3.51
CA ILE A 122 -7.99 -0.80 4.42
C ILE A 122 -7.35 -0.09 5.60
N TYR A 123 -7.72 -0.50 6.81
CA TYR A 123 -7.27 0.13 8.04
C TYR A 123 -6.64 -0.93 8.95
N PHE A 124 -5.32 -0.86 9.10
CA PHE A 124 -4.54 -1.72 10.01
C PHE A 124 -4.45 -1.03 11.37
N ALA A 125 -5.56 -1.09 12.11
CA ALA A 125 -5.79 -0.29 13.31
C ALA A 125 -6.75 -0.97 14.32
N GLY A 126 -6.67 -2.30 14.53
CA GLY A 126 -7.59 -3.02 15.43
C GLY A 126 -7.05 -4.29 16.06
N GLY A 127 -5.83 -4.23 16.58
CA GLY A 127 -5.16 -5.38 17.15
C GLY A 127 -4.30 -6.17 16.15
N PRO A 128 -3.42 -7.05 16.66
CA PRO A 128 -2.50 -7.83 15.84
C PRO A 128 -3.26 -8.69 14.82
N HIS A 129 -2.85 -8.65 13.56
CA HIS A 129 -3.43 -9.39 12.41
C HIS A 129 -4.83 -8.96 11.94
N TRP A 130 -5.49 -8.00 12.59
CA TRP A 130 -6.88 -7.63 12.29
C TRP A 130 -7.01 -6.27 11.63
N TYR A 131 -7.39 -6.26 10.36
CA TYR A 131 -7.67 -5.02 9.65
C TYR A 131 -9.15 -4.92 9.32
N GLU A 132 -9.65 -3.71 9.21
CA GLU A 132 -10.99 -3.45 8.71
C GLU A 132 -10.94 -2.92 7.28
N THR A 133 -12.09 -2.99 6.61
CA THR A 133 -12.24 -2.47 5.24
C THR A 133 -13.52 -1.68 5.08
N SER A 134 -13.51 -0.75 4.14
CA SER A 134 -14.69 0.02 3.74
C SER A 134 -14.73 0.15 2.22
N SER A 135 -15.92 0.21 1.63
CA SER A 135 -16.10 0.43 0.20
C SER A 135 -17.10 1.54 -0.11
N TRP A 136 -16.86 2.28 -1.18
CA TRP A 136 -17.75 3.29 -1.71
C TRP A 136 -18.98 2.66 -2.36
N ASN A 137 -20.16 3.16 -2.01
CA ASN A 137 -21.44 2.68 -2.55
C ASN A 137 -22.09 3.68 -3.53
N GLY A 138 -21.38 4.72 -3.94
CA GLY A 138 -21.90 5.83 -4.75
C GLY A 138 -22.44 7.01 -3.95
N SER A 139 -22.57 6.89 -2.62
CA SER A 139 -23.08 7.98 -1.75
C SER A 139 -22.30 8.16 -0.45
N GLY A 140 -21.62 7.12 0.02
CA GLY A 140 -20.84 7.09 1.25
C GLY A 140 -19.95 5.85 1.30
N MET A 141 -19.12 5.80 2.35
CA MET A 141 -18.31 4.62 2.67
C MET A 141 -19.12 3.66 3.54
N ASP A 142 -19.33 2.43 3.04
CA ASP A 142 -19.89 1.33 3.79
C ASP A 142 -18.77 0.56 4.49
N TRP A 143 -18.87 0.43 5.81
CA TRP A 143 -17.96 -0.39 6.60
C TRP A 143 -18.26 -1.88 6.39
N LEU A 144 -17.26 -2.64 5.97
CA LEU A 144 -17.38 -4.07 5.64
C LEU A 144 -16.97 -4.99 6.80
N GLY A 145 -16.48 -4.41 7.90
CA GLY A 145 -16.11 -5.14 9.11
C GLY A 145 -14.63 -5.54 9.18
N TRP A 146 -14.31 -6.31 10.23
CA TRP A 146 -12.98 -6.81 10.54
C TRP A 146 -12.65 -8.11 9.78
N THR A 147 -11.40 -8.21 9.31
CA THR A 147 -10.81 -9.34 8.59
C THR A 147 -9.46 -9.70 9.19
N GLN A 148 -9.06 -10.98 9.12
CA GLN A 148 -7.79 -11.48 9.64
C GLN A 148 -6.92 -12.17 8.57
N ASP A 149 -7.38 -12.21 7.32
CA ASP A 149 -6.75 -12.99 6.26
C ASP A 149 -5.62 -12.21 5.59
N GLY A 150 -4.43 -12.82 5.48
CA GLY A 150 -3.33 -12.28 4.68
C GLY A 150 -2.56 -11.11 5.31
N ALA A 151 -2.65 -10.89 6.62
CA ALA A 151 -1.89 -9.85 7.31
C ALA A 151 -1.09 -10.40 8.50
N VAL A 152 0.18 -10.02 8.60
CA VAL A 152 1.02 -10.27 9.77
C VAL A 152 1.62 -8.95 10.23
N TYR A 153 1.17 -8.50 11.39
CA TYR A 153 1.62 -7.27 12.04
C TYR A 153 1.21 -7.25 13.52
N GLY A 154 1.76 -6.29 14.26
CA GLY A 154 1.25 -5.88 15.57
C GLY A 154 1.55 -6.83 16.72
N ASN A 155 2.31 -7.91 16.51
CA ASN A 155 2.61 -8.87 17.58
C ASN A 155 3.97 -8.57 18.23
N PRO A 156 4.02 -8.18 19.53
CA PRO A 156 5.28 -7.88 20.20
C PRO A 156 6.24 -9.09 20.16
N GLY A 157 7.42 -8.89 19.54
CA GLY A 157 8.47 -9.89 19.44
C GLY A 157 8.45 -10.74 18.16
N TRP A 158 7.61 -10.41 17.17
CA TRP A 158 7.58 -11.09 15.87
C TRP A 158 8.44 -10.40 14.79
N GLY A 159 9.07 -9.28 15.14
CA GLY A 159 9.77 -8.41 14.20
C GLY A 159 9.16 -7.02 14.23
N ASP A 160 9.90 -6.05 13.72
CA ASP A 160 9.42 -4.67 13.57
C ASP A 160 8.83 -4.42 12.18
N ASP A 161 8.78 -5.46 11.35
CA ASP A 161 8.26 -5.37 9.99
C ASP A 161 6.81 -5.86 9.92
N ASP A 162 6.02 -5.22 9.06
CA ASP A 162 4.64 -5.62 8.81
C ASP A 162 4.44 -6.02 7.35
N GLU A 163 3.70 -7.10 7.12
CA GLU A 163 3.50 -7.66 5.79
C GLU A 163 2.03 -7.96 5.52
N PHE A 164 1.60 -7.61 4.31
CA PHE A 164 0.21 -7.67 3.91
C PHE A 164 0.11 -8.30 2.51
N ALA A 165 -0.78 -9.26 2.36
CA ALA A 165 -1.14 -9.90 1.10
C ALA A 165 -2.62 -9.60 0.82
N LEU A 166 -2.87 -8.86 -0.25
CA LEU A 166 -4.21 -8.44 -0.66
C LEU A 166 -4.57 -9.09 -1.99
N ASN A 167 -5.72 -9.76 -2.01
CA ASN A 167 -6.26 -10.27 -3.27
C ASN A 167 -6.86 -9.10 -4.08
N PRO A 168 -6.40 -8.84 -5.32
CA PRO A 168 -6.96 -7.78 -6.16
C PRO A 168 -8.48 -7.86 -6.36
N ALA A 169 -9.03 -9.07 -6.39
CA ALA A 169 -10.48 -9.26 -6.48
C ALA A 169 -11.22 -8.77 -5.23
N ALA A 170 -10.56 -8.70 -4.07
CA ALA A 170 -11.14 -8.19 -2.84
C ALA A 170 -11.19 -6.66 -2.79
N ILE A 171 -10.29 -5.97 -3.51
CA ILE A 171 -10.30 -4.51 -3.62
C ILE A 171 -11.18 -4.00 -4.77
N GLY A 172 -11.67 -4.88 -5.65
CA GLY A 172 -12.59 -4.51 -6.73
C GLY A 172 -11.92 -3.93 -7.98
N GLY A 173 -10.59 -4.05 -8.11
CA GLY A 173 -9.86 -3.59 -9.29
C GLY A 173 -10.06 -4.54 -10.48
N GLU A 174 -11.05 -4.26 -11.33
CA GLU A 174 -11.17 -4.91 -12.64
C GLU A 174 -10.57 -4.06 -13.78
N ASP A 175 -10.19 -2.80 -13.50
CA ASP A 175 -9.71 -1.84 -14.49
C ASP A 175 -8.19 -1.57 -14.41
N ASP A 176 -7.61 -1.12 -15.53
CA ASP A 176 -6.16 -0.94 -15.75
C ASP A 176 -5.51 0.22 -14.94
N GLU A 177 -6.31 1.01 -14.21
CA GLU A 177 -5.86 2.23 -13.54
C GLU A 177 -6.25 2.21 -12.05
N LEU A 178 -5.36 1.66 -11.21
CA LEU A 178 -5.48 1.72 -9.76
C LEU A 178 -4.76 2.96 -9.24
N ARG A 179 -5.40 3.79 -8.41
CA ARG A 179 -4.68 4.81 -7.62
C ARG A 179 -4.58 4.37 -6.17
N VAL A 180 -3.43 4.62 -5.55
CA VAL A 180 -3.15 4.22 -4.18
C VAL A 180 -2.71 5.42 -3.36
N TRP A 181 -3.24 5.50 -2.15
CA TRP A 181 -2.77 6.37 -1.08
C TRP A 181 -2.44 5.48 0.12
N ALA A 182 -1.39 5.83 0.84
CA ALA A 182 -1.06 5.15 2.08
C ALA A 182 -0.56 6.16 3.11
N TRP A 183 -0.84 5.92 4.39
CA TRP A 183 -0.38 6.81 5.44
C TRP A 183 -0.27 6.12 6.80
N MET A 184 0.58 6.71 7.64
CA MET A 184 0.76 6.34 9.04
C MET A 184 0.17 7.40 9.93
N THR A 185 -0.52 6.96 10.98
CA THR A 185 -0.89 7.80 12.13
C THR A 185 -0.48 7.11 13.42
N ARG A 186 -0.66 7.79 14.55
CA ARG A 186 -0.75 7.13 15.86
C ARG A 186 -2.13 7.32 16.42
N GLU A 187 -2.60 6.33 17.17
CA GLU A 187 -3.91 6.44 17.77
C GLU A 187 -3.95 7.65 18.73
N GLY A 188 -4.99 8.46 18.61
CA GLY A 188 -5.18 9.65 19.44
C GLY A 188 -4.29 10.85 19.11
N ASN A 189 -3.35 10.77 18.15
CA ASN A 189 -2.42 11.88 17.90
C ASN A 189 -3.09 13.12 17.28
N GLY A 190 -4.03 12.92 16.36
CA GLY A 190 -4.67 14.01 15.64
C GLY A 190 -4.28 14.12 14.16
N TRP A 191 -3.14 13.59 13.74
CA TRP A 191 -2.48 13.95 12.49
C TRP A 191 -1.82 12.77 11.78
N VAL A 192 -1.57 12.95 10.48
CA VAL A 192 -0.84 12.02 9.63
C VAL A 192 0.66 12.26 9.81
N GLU A 193 1.41 11.22 10.16
CA GLU A 193 2.84 11.30 10.48
C GLU A 193 3.72 11.06 9.27
N ALA A 194 3.31 10.12 8.42
CA ALA A 194 3.93 9.81 7.15
C ALA A 194 2.86 9.50 6.11
N ALA A 195 3.14 9.82 4.86
CA ALA A 195 2.21 9.61 3.76
C ALA A 195 2.95 9.28 2.45
N TRP A 196 2.29 8.46 1.63
CA TRP A 196 2.69 8.15 0.27
C TRP A 196 1.57 8.57 -0.68
N GLY A 197 1.93 9.42 -1.64
CA GLY A 197 0.98 10.05 -2.56
C GLY A 197 0.51 11.45 -2.16
N PHE A 198 0.89 11.93 -0.97
CA PHE A 198 0.55 13.28 -0.49
C PHE A 198 1.48 13.74 0.65
N GLU A 199 1.38 15.00 1.05
CA GLU A 199 2.15 15.54 2.18
C GLU A 199 1.45 15.21 3.51
N ALA A 200 2.21 14.67 4.47
CA ALA A 200 1.74 14.40 5.83
C ALA A 200 1.48 15.69 6.62
N GLY A 201 0.68 15.61 7.69
CA GLY A 201 0.38 16.75 8.56
C GLY A 201 -0.98 16.69 9.25
N ASP A 202 -1.44 17.84 9.72
CA ASP A 202 -2.77 18.00 10.31
C ASP A 202 -3.85 18.09 9.22
N ALA A 203 -4.74 17.11 9.19
CA ALA A 203 -5.84 16.98 8.22
C ALA A 203 -5.44 17.23 6.74
N PRO A 204 -4.39 16.58 6.21
CA PRO A 204 -3.88 16.86 4.88
C PRO A 204 -4.92 16.60 3.79
N THR A 205 -4.76 17.31 2.67
CA THR A 205 -5.51 17.04 1.44
C THR A 205 -4.65 16.20 0.50
N ALA A 206 -5.08 14.96 0.29
CA ALA A 206 -4.51 14.08 -0.72
C ALA A 206 -5.13 14.40 -2.08
N GLY A 207 -4.30 14.68 -3.09
CA GLY A 207 -4.72 14.86 -4.48
C GLY A 207 -4.88 13.52 -5.20
N ASP A 208 -4.70 13.52 -6.53
CA ASP A 208 -4.68 12.28 -7.32
C ASP A 208 -3.57 11.35 -6.79
N GLY A 209 -3.97 10.18 -6.30
CA GLY A 209 -3.08 9.21 -5.65
C GLY A 209 -1.99 8.69 -6.57
N LEU A 210 -1.10 7.89 -5.99
CA LEU A 210 -0.03 7.24 -6.75
C LEU A 210 -0.66 6.30 -7.77
N ALA A 211 -0.42 6.55 -9.06
CA ALA A 211 -0.86 5.63 -10.10
C ALA A 211 -0.07 4.32 -10.01
N VAL A 212 -0.78 3.21 -9.89
CA VAL A 212 -0.22 1.87 -9.89
C VAL A 212 -0.86 1.11 -11.04
N THR A 213 -0.08 0.72 -12.05
CA THR A 213 -0.56 -0.16 -13.10
C THR A 213 -0.44 -1.59 -12.61
N VAL A 214 -1.57 -2.26 -12.37
CA VAL A 214 -1.59 -3.70 -12.11
C VAL A 214 -1.54 -4.42 -13.46
N PRO A 215 -0.54 -5.28 -13.73
CA PRO A 215 -0.53 -6.01 -15.00
C PRO A 215 -1.77 -6.90 -15.10
N GLU A 216 -2.51 -6.83 -16.20
CA GLU A 216 -3.67 -7.71 -16.40
C GLU A 216 -3.31 -9.19 -16.18
N PRO A 217 -4.23 -10.02 -15.63
CA PRO A 217 -3.99 -11.45 -15.42
C PRO A 217 -3.54 -12.19 -16.69
N ALA A 218 -4.02 -11.78 -17.86
CA ALA A 218 -3.60 -12.33 -19.16
C ALA A 218 -2.14 -11.97 -19.49
N THR A 219 -1.70 -10.76 -19.15
CA THR A 219 -0.31 -10.30 -19.28
C THR A 219 0.60 -11.09 -18.35
N MET A 220 0.17 -11.35 -17.10
CA MET A 220 0.90 -12.21 -16.16
C MET A 220 1.01 -13.66 -16.65
N ALA A 221 -0.06 -14.23 -17.22
CA ALA A 221 -0.07 -15.58 -17.79
C ALA A 221 0.82 -15.72 -19.05
N LEU A 222 0.81 -14.73 -19.95
CA LEU A 222 1.67 -14.69 -21.15
C LEU A 222 3.15 -14.49 -20.79
N LEU A 223 3.47 -13.71 -19.76
CA LEU A 223 4.82 -13.54 -19.23
C LEU A 223 5.35 -14.82 -18.55
N GLY A 224 4.49 -15.56 -17.84
CA GLY A 224 4.80 -16.90 -17.29
C GLY A 224 5.07 -17.95 -18.38
N LEU A 225 4.33 -17.92 -19.48
CA LEU A 225 4.58 -18.81 -20.63
C LEU A 225 5.84 -18.41 -21.42
N GLY A 226 6.12 -17.11 -21.54
CA GLY A 226 7.32 -16.59 -22.21
C GLY A 226 8.63 -16.99 -21.51
N SER A 227 8.65 -16.95 -20.17
CA SER A 227 9.80 -17.37 -19.36
C SER A 227 10.06 -18.89 -19.44
N LEU A 228 9.01 -19.72 -19.50
CA LEU A 228 9.10 -21.17 -19.77
C LEU A 228 9.65 -21.48 -21.17
N ALA A 229 9.28 -20.70 -22.19
CA ALA A 229 9.79 -20.87 -23.56
C ALA A 229 11.28 -20.51 -23.68
N VAL A 230 11.74 -19.49 -22.95
CA VAL A 230 13.16 -19.09 -22.91
C VAL A 230 14.02 -20.11 -22.16
N LEU A 231 13.51 -20.70 -21.06
CA LEU A 231 14.19 -21.78 -20.33
C LEU A 231 14.31 -23.06 -21.16
N ARG A 232 13.32 -23.38 -22.00
CA ARG A 232 13.40 -24.51 -22.95
C ARG A 232 14.39 -24.32 -24.09
N ARG A 233 14.72 -23.07 -24.46
CA ARG A 233 15.69 -22.77 -25.53
C ARG A 233 17.16 -22.82 -25.09
N LYS A 234 17.43 -22.94 -23.78
CA LYS A 234 18.78 -23.05 -23.20
C LYS A 234 19.20 -24.49 -22.85
N LYS A 235 18.56 -25.51 -23.44
CA LYS A 235 19.03 -26.91 -23.41
C LYS A 235 19.45 -27.36 -24.80
#